data_AF-A0A7K1VUM9-F1
#
_entry.id   AF-A0A7K1VUM9-F1
#
_cell.length_a   1.000
_cell.length_b   1.000
_cell.length_c   1.000
_cell.angle_alpha   90.00
_cell.angle_beta   90.00
_cell.angle_gamma   90.00
#
_symmetry.space_group_name_H-M   'P 1'
#
loop_
_entity.id
_entity.type
_entity.pdbx_description
1 polymer ?
#
loop_
_entity_poly.entity_id
_entity_poly.type
_entity_poly.pdbx_seq_one_letter_code
_entity_poly.pdbx_strand_id
1 'polypeptide(L)'
;MDPTRCETYMTSSQALTLNLFGPLLAEPFWFSGLLIRLLGRGGWDGSERSFIEYAPADRARRTGDRTIADVYVERTSDDAVQSLVIETKLADRFSSRFVDIAQTPHYQALNAQLGLWKEELPRDDGRATNQLARVHALGSTYSGAAATLVVLHHPLDLNTPLVAERYRRTLRDPSLLVVGDLASFIGHMASASSTPDQLEVVRKMSVRYVEMELSAPAWRALTAS
;
A
#
# COMPACT_ATOMS: atom_id res chain seq x y z
N MET A 1 -23.28 -15.94 13.85
CA MET A 1 -22.01 -15.59 13.19
C MET A 1 -20.93 -15.79 14.23
N ASP A 2 -19.87 -16.54 13.94
CA ASP A 2 -18.83 -16.85 14.92
C ASP A 2 -18.02 -15.56 15.25
N PRO A 3 -18.02 -15.07 16.49
CA PRO A 3 -17.30 -13.85 16.88
C PRO A 3 -15.81 -13.95 16.59
N THR A 4 -15.22 -15.13 16.78
CA THR A 4 -13.80 -15.38 16.53
C THR A 4 -13.43 -15.27 15.05
N ARG A 5 -14.36 -15.62 14.15
CA ARG A 5 -14.18 -15.38 12.70
C ARG A 5 -14.19 -13.90 12.38
N CYS A 6 -15.08 -13.10 12.98
CA CYS A 6 -15.12 -11.66 12.75
C CYS A 6 -13.83 -10.98 13.23
N GLU A 7 -13.23 -11.48 14.32
CA GLU A 7 -12.02 -10.95 14.95
C GLU A 7 -10.72 -11.30 14.20
N THR A 8 -10.61 -12.50 13.61
CA THR A 8 -9.49 -12.83 12.69
C THR A 8 -9.52 -11.97 11.42
N TYR A 9 -10.69 -11.52 10.97
CA TYR A 9 -10.78 -10.52 9.90
C TYR A 9 -10.37 -9.12 10.38
N MET A 10 -10.34 -8.82 11.68
CA MET A 10 -9.92 -7.51 12.18
C MET A 10 -8.41 -7.31 12.19
N THR A 11 -7.63 -8.38 12.13
CA THR A 11 -6.16 -8.36 12.02
C THR A 11 -5.66 -8.49 10.58
N SER A 12 -6.57 -8.80 9.65
CA SER A 12 -6.27 -8.93 8.23
C SER A 12 -6.01 -7.58 7.57
N SER A 13 -4.88 -7.49 6.88
CA SER A 13 -4.52 -6.34 6.05
C SER A 13 -5.56 -6.11 4.94
N GLN A 14 -6.26 -7.16 4.48
CA GLN A 14 -7.32 -7.06 3.48
C GLN A 14 -8.55 -6.29 4.00
N ALA A 15 -9.04 -6.65 5.20
CA ALA A 15 -10.17 -5.96 5.81
C ALA A 15 -9.80 -4.51 6.17
N LEU A 16 -8.57 -4.28 6.63
CA LEU A 16 -8.04 -2.94 6.86
C LEU A 16 -8.07 -2.12 5.56
N THR A 17 -7.54 -2.66 4.45
CA THR A 17 -7.57 -2.01 3.14
C THR A 17 -8.99 -1.64 2.74
N LEU A 18 -9.95 -2.57 2.82
CA LEU A 18 -11.35 -2.28 2.49
C LEU A 18 -11.96 -1.18 3.37
N ASN A 19 -11.69 -1.19 4.67
CA ASN A 19 -12.24 -0.22 5.62
C ASN A 19 -11.62 1.17 5.47
N LEU A 20 -10.33 1.27 5.15
CA LEU A 20 -9.66 2.53 4.89
C LEU A 20 -10.10 3.12 3.54
N PHE A 21 -10.02 2.31 2.49
CA PHE A 21 -10.12 2.81 1.12
C PHE A 21 -11.54 2.78 0.56
N GLY A 22 -12.43 1.91 1.06
CA GLY A 22 -13.83 1.88 0.60
C GLY A 22 -14.54 3.24 0.68
N PRO A 23 -14.53 3.93 1.84
CA PRO A 23 -15.12 5.26 1.96
C PRO A 23 -14.41 6.32 1.12
N LEU A 24 -13.07 6.25 1.00
CA LEU A 24 -12.29 7.20 0.21
C LEU A 24 -12.62 7.10 -1.28
N LEU A 25 -12.72 5.88 -1.81
CA LEU A 25 -13.04 5.64 -3.22
C LEU A 25 -14.47 6.05 -3.59
N ALA A 26 -15.38 6.11 -2.62
CA ALA A 26 -16.74 6.62 -2.80
C ALA A 26 -16.79 8.16 -2.87
N GLU A 27 -15.75 8.85 -2.40
CA GLU A 27 -15.69 10.31 -2.25
C GLU A 27 -14.40 10.86 -2.89
N PRO A 28 -14.34 10.99 -4.23
CA PRO A 28 -13.09 11.24 -4.96
C PRO A 28 -12.31 12.46 -4.48
N PHE A 29 -12.98 13.58 -4.19
CA PHE A 29 -12.31 14.79 -3.69
C PHE A 29 -11.71 14.63 -2.31
N TRP A 30 -12.34 13.83 -1.44
CA TRP A 30 -11.77 13.50 -0.13
C TRP A 30 -10.50 12.66 -0.31
N PHE A 31 -10.53 11.70 -1.24
CA PHE A 31 -9.38 10.87 -1.52
C PHE A 31 -8.22 11.65 -2.14
N SER A 32 -8.47 12.52 -3.12
CA SER A 32 -7.43 13.39 -3.69
C SER A 32 -6.83 14.32 -2.64
N GLY A 33 -7.66 14.91 -1.77
CA GLY A 33 -7.20 15.72 -0.64
C GLY A 33 -6.27 14.94 0.28
N LEU A 34 -6.58 13.67 0.56
CA LEU A 34 -5.70 12.77 1.30
C LEU A 34 -4.40 12.49 0.55
N LEU A 35 -4.44 12.16 -0.74
CA LEU A 35 -3.24 11.86 -1.55
C LEU A 35 -2.27 13.04 -1.61
N ILE A 36 -2.77 14.27 -1.76
CA ILE A 36 -1.93 15.48 -1.74
C ILE A 36 -1.19 15.61 -0.42
N ARG A 37 -1.88 15.37 0.71
CA ARG A 37 -1.29 15.47 2.04
C ARG A 37 -0.29 14.35 2.31
N LEU A 38 -0.64 13.12 1.94
CA LEU A 38 0.19 11.94 2.13
C LEU A 38 1.48 12.00 1.32
N LEU A 39 1.41 12.48 0.08
CA LEU A 39 2.55 12.53 -0.84
C LEU A 39 3.31 13.86 -0.77
N GLY A 40 2.75 14.88 -0.11
CA GLY A 40 3.35 16.20 -0.01
C GLY A 40 3.46 16.95 -1.35
N ARG A 41 2.71 16.52 -2.37
CA ARG A 41 2.73 17.08 -3.72
C ARG A 41 1.34 17.08 -4.35
N GLY A 42 1.07 18.09 -5.17
CA GLY A 42 -0.20 18.22 -5.90
C GLY A 42 -0.33 17.25 -7.06
N GLY A 43 -1.33 17.50 -7.91
CA GLY A 43 -1.61 16.68 -9.09
C GLY A 43 -2.66 15.59 -8.86
N TRP A 44 -3.47 15.71 -7.81
CA TRP A 44 -4.63 14.86 -7.55
C TRP A 44 -5.85 15.78 -7.43
N ASP A 45 -6.94 15.46 -8.11
CA ASP A 45 -8.06 16.40 -8.36
C ASP A 45 -9.44 15.73 -8.42
N GLY A 46 -9.53 14.44 -8.14
CA GLY A 46 -10.78 13.68 -8.08
C GLY A 46 -11.07 12.90 -9.36
N SER A 47 -10.22 13.03 -10.39
CA SER A 47 -10.37 12.29 -11.66
C SER A 47 -9.61 10.97 -11.66
N GLU A 48 -9.17 10.48 -10.51
CA GLU A 48 -8.34 9.28 -10.41
C GLU A 48 -9.14 8.00 -10.62
N ARG A 49 -8.54 7.03 -11.31
CA ARG A 49 -9.04 5.66 -11.35
C ARG A 49 -8.40 4.87 -10.22
N SER A 50 -9.22 4.25 -9.39
CA SER A 50 -8.78 3.59 -8.17
C SER A 50 -9.35 2.17 -8.08
N PHE A 51 -8.54 1.23 -7.60
CA PHE A 51 -8.90 -0.17 -7.48
C PHE A 51 -8.40 -0.73 -6.16
N ILE A 52 -9.25 -1.46 -5.44
CA ILE A 52 -8.87 -2.26 -4.27
C ILE A 52 -8.61 -3.69 -4.73
N GLU A 53 -7.61 -4.35 -4.14
CA GLU A 53 -7.15 -5.70 -4.49
C GLU A 53 -6.81 -5.81 -5.98
N TYR A 54 -6.02 -4.85 -6.44
CA TYR A 54 -5.71 -4.70 -7.85
C TYR A 54 -4.87 -5.87 -8.38
N ALA A 55 -5.45 -6.60 -9.33
CA ALA A 55 -4.84 -7.75 -9.99
C ALA A 55 -5.28 -7.81 -11.47
N PRO A 56 -4.55 -7.15 -12.40
CA PRO A 56 -4.95 -7.12 -13.80
C PRO A 56 -4.98 -8.54 -14.39
N ALA A 57 -5.90 -8.78 -15.33
CA ALA A 57 -6.13 -10.09 -15.92
C ALA A 57 -4.88 -10.66 -16.61
N ASP A 58 -4.03 -9.79 -17.16
CA ASP A 58 -2.80 -10.12 -17.84
C ASP A 58 -1.54 -9.99 -16.96
N ARG A 59 -1.68 -9.84 -15.62
CA ARG A 59 -0.53 -9.65 -14.71
C ARG A 59 0.56 -10.70 -14.85
N ALA A 60 0.18 -11.97 -15.06
CA ALA A 60 1.13 -13.05 -15.26
C ALA A 60 1.96 -12.88 -16.54
N ARG A 61 1.43 -12.21 -17.56
CA ARG A 61 2.17 -11.83 -18.78
C ARG A 61 3.02 -10.57 -18.59
N ARG A 62 2.64 -9.70 -17.65
CA ARG A 62 3.31 -8.42 -17.37
C ARG A 62 4.49 -8.58 -16.41
N THR A 63 4.29 -9.24 -15.28
CA THR A 63 5.30 -9.40 -14.21
C THR A 63 5.81 -10.84 -14.07
N GLY A 64 5.22 -11.80 -14.78
CA GLY A 64 5.59 -13.22 -14.64
C GLY A 64 5.06 -13.89 -13.37
N ASP A 65 4.24 -13.20 -12.57
CA ASP A 65 3.71 -13.74 -11.32
C ASP A 65 2.23 -13.38 -11.06
N ARG A 66 1.73 -13.75 -9.87
CA ARG A 66 0.33 -13.52 -9.45
C ARG A 66 0.23 -12.47 -8.34
N THR A 67 1.13 -11.51 -8.30
CA THR A 67 1.09 -10.42 -7.31
C THR A 67 -0.25 -9.68 -7.40
N ILE A 68 -0.77 -9.28 -6.24
CA ILE A 68 -1.95 -8.45 -6.08
C ILE A 68 -1.49 -7.28 -5.23
N ALA A 69 -1.88 -6.06 -5.61
CA ALA A 69 -1.66 -4.88 -4.80
C ALA A 69 -2.92 -4.58 -3.98
N ASP A 70 -2.76 -4.07 -2.76
CA ASP A 70 -3.92 -3.72 -1.92
C ASP A 70 -4.73 -2.58 -2.53
N VAL A 71 -4.05 -1.52 -3.01
CA VAL A 71 -4.68 -0.43 -3.76
C VAL A 71 -3.81 -0.03 -4.94
N TYR A 72 -4.43 0.23 -6.08
CA TYR A 72 -3.82 0.92 -7.22
C TYR A 72 -4.61 2.19 -7.51
N VAL A 73 -3.91 3.30 -7.71
CA VAL A 73 -4.53 4.56 -8.14
C VAL A 73 -3.73 5.14 -9.29
N GLU A 74 -4.44 5.67 -10.28
CA GLU A 74 -3.85 6.28 -11.45
C GLU A 74 -4.61 7.54 -11.84
N ARG A 75 -3.85 8.53 -12.26
CA ARG A 75 -4.36 9.73 -12.91
C ARG A 75 -3.67 9.89 -14.25
N THR A 76 -4.48 10.11 -15.28
CA THR A 76 -3.99 10.51 -16.60
C THR A 76 -4.32 11.98 -16.81
N SER A 77 -3.31 12.76 -17.16
CA SER A 77 -3.43 14.12 -17.66
C SER A 77 -2.82 14.21 -19.06
N ASP A 78 -3.09 15.28 -19.78
CA ASP A 78 -2.64 15.47 -21.17
C ASP A 78 -1.12 15.28 -21.34
N ASP A 79 -0.34 15.64 -20.31
CA ASP A 79 1.13 15.63 -20.36
C ASP A 79 1.78 14.52 -19.51
N ALA A 80 1.03 13.84 -18.64
CA ALA A 80 1.62 12.87 -17.71
C ALA A 80 0.64 11.83 -17.17
N VAL A 81 1.15 10.62 -16.96
CA VAL A 81 0.52 9.57 -16.16
C VAL A 81 1.18 9.56 -14.79
N GLN A 82 0.38 9.69 -13.74
CA GLN A 82 0.79 9.51 -12.35
C GLN A 82 0.14 8.26 -11.82
N SER A 83 0.92 7.37 -11.22
CA SER A 83 0.41 6.16 -10.61
C SER A 83 0.99 5.95 -9.24
N LEU A 84 0.19 5.34 -8.39
CA LEU A 84 0.59 4.90 -7.07
C LEU A 84 0.06 3.49 -6.83
N VAL A 85 0.80 2.79 -6.00
CA VAL A 85 0.40 1.48 -5.48
C VAL A 85 0.58 1.52 -3.97
N ILE A 86 -0.44 1.09 -3.24
CA ILE A 86 -0.43 1.07 -1.78
C ILE A 86 -0.41 -0.38 -1.33
N GLU A 87 0.50 -0.69 -0.41
CA GLU A 87 0.53 -1.92 0.36
C GLU A 87 0.27 -1.56 1.82
N THR A 88 -0.68 -2.24 2.45
CA THR A 88 -1.06 -2.02 3.84
C THR A 88 -0.62 -3.22 4.68
N LYS A 89 -0.02 -2.97 5.85
CA LYS A 89 0.45 -3.98 6.81
C LYS A 89 -0.10 -3.71 8.19
N LEU A 90 -0.95 -4.60 8.70
CA LEU A 90 -1.47 -4.51 10.08
C LEU A 90 -0.64 -5.35 11.06
N ALA A 91 -0.91 -6.66 11.10
CA ALA A 91 -0.14 -7.64 11.88
C ALA A 91 0.39 -8.79 10.99
N ASP A 92 0.02 -8.78 9.71
CA ASP A 92 0.37 -9.84 8.78
C ASP A 92 1.86 -9.78 8.42
N ARG A 93 2.49 -10.95 8.41
CA ARG A 93 3.86 -11.08 7.93
C ARG A 93 3.90 -10.80 6.43
N PHE A 94 5.02 -10.24 5.96
CA PHE A 94 5.31 -10.20 4.53
C PHE A 94 5.18 -11.58 3.90
N SER A 95 4.75 -11.62 2.64
CA SER A 95 4.50 -12.86 1.92
C SER A 95 5.72 -13.79 1.98
N SER A 96 5.47 -15.07 2.23
CA SER A 96 6.51 -16.09 2.17
C SER A 96 6.89 -16.43 0.72
N ARG A 97 6.17 -15.93 -0.30
CA ARG A 97 6.49 -16.21 -1.69
C ARG A 97 7.72 -15.42 -2.13
N PHE A 98 8.71 -16.13 -2.67
CA PHE A 98 9.89 -15.56 -3.28
C PHE A 98 9.84 -15.71 -4.80
N VAL A 99 10.25 -14.67 -5.51
CA VAL A 99 10.50 -14.67 -6.96
C VAL A 99 11.91 -14.16 -7.17
N ASP A 100 12.74 -14.85 -7.95
CA ASP A 100 14.06 -14.31 -8.30
C ASP A 100 13.90 -13.18 -9.33
N ILE A 101 13.69 -11.96 -8.84
CA ILE A 101 13.42 -10.77 -9.65
C ILE A 101 14.59 -10.49 -10.60
N ALA A 102 15.82 -10.72 -10.13
CA ALA A 102 17.03 -10.48 -10.92
C ALA A 102 17.15 -11.43 -12.12
N GLN A 103 16.62 -12.65 -12.02
CA GLN A 103 16.66 -13.65 -13.10
C GLN A 103 15.37 -13.72 -13.92
N THR A 104 14.33 -12.97 -13.56
CA THR A 104 13.03 -13.04 -14.26
C THR A 104 13.00 -12.03 -15.42
N PRO A 105 12.85 -12.47 -16.68
CA PRO A 105 12.94 -11.59 -17.86
C PRO A 105 11.96 -10.41 -17.87
N HIS A 106 10.75 -10.61 -17.35
CA HIS A 106 9.73 -9.56 -17.25
C HIS A 106 10.18 -8.38 -16.38
N TYR A 107 10.83 -8.66 -15.24
CA TYR A 107 11.35 -7.62 -14.36
C TYR A 107 12.58 -6.93 -14.94
N GLN A 108 13.45 -7.66 -15.63
CA GLN A 108 14.59 -7.09 -16.35
C GLN A 108 14.13 -6.13 -17.44
N ALA A 109 13.15 -6.53 -18.26
CA ALA A 109 12.57 -5.68 -19.30
C ALA A 109 11.91 -4.43 -18.71
N LEU A 110 11.13 -4.58 -17.63
CA LEU A 110 10.53 -3.45 -16.93
C LEU A 110 11.59 -2.48 -16.40
N ASN A 111 12.65 -2.99 -15.79
CA ASN A 111 13.73 -2.15 -15.26
C ASN A 111 14.52 -1.45 -16.36
N ALA A 112 14.74 -2.11 -17.51
CA ALA A 112 15.38 -1.50 -18.66
C ALA A 112 14.53 -0.36 -19.25
N GLN A 113 13.20 -0.50 -19.21
CA GLN A 113 12.27 0.52 -19.72
C GLN A 113 12.09 1.70 -18.76
N LEU A 114 11.90 1.42 -17.46
CA LEU A 114 11.47 2.43 -16.48
C LEU A 114 12.56 2.85 -15.50
N GLY A 115 13.67 2.10 -15.43
CA GLY A 115 14.78 2.41 -14.53
C GLY A 115 14.41 2.36 -13.05
N LEU A 116 13.46 1.53 -12.63
CA LEU A 116 12.96 1.46 -11.24
C LEU A 116 14.07 1.23 -10.21
N TRP A 117 15.01 0.33 -10.53
CA TRP A 117 16.06 -0.13 -9.64
C TRP A 117 17.45 0.27 -10.14
N LYS A 118 18.38 0.42 -9.19
CA LYS A 118 19.82 0.37 -9.46
C LYS A 118 20.12 -1.03 -10.00
N GLU A 119 21.04 -1.14 -10.95
CA GLU A 119 21.24 -2.31 -11.81
C GLU A 119 21.37 -3.67 -11.07
N GLU A 120 21.69 -3.63 -9.78
CA GLU A 120 21.60 -4.77 -8.86
C GLU A 120 20.29 -4.73 -8.05
N LEU A 121 19.29 -5.47 -8.50
CA LEU A 121 18.24 -5.94 -7.61
C LEU A 121 18.90 -6.87 -6.58
N PRO A 122 18.78 -6.62 -5.27
CA PRO A 122 19.47 -7.45 -4.31
C PRO A 122 18.92 -8.87 -4.40
N ARG A 123 19.83 -9.83 -4.56
CA ARG A 123 19.48 -11.24 -4.77
C ARG A 123 19.04 -11.93 -3.46
N ASP A 124 19.29 -11.30 -2.32
CA ASP A 124 19.25 -11.94 -0.98
C ASP A 124 18.62 -11.09 0.14
N ASP A 125 18.05 -9.91 -0.14
CA ASP A 125 17.61 -8.97 0.91
C ASP A 125 16.29 -9.33 1.62
N GLY A 126 15.72 -10.50 1.28
CA GLY A 126 14.66 -11.17 2.01
C GLY A 126 13.32 -11.22 1.27
N ARG A 127 12.44 -12.12 1.70
CA ARG A 127 11.10 -12.28 1.10
C ARG A 127 10.23 -11.02 1.20
N ALA A 128 10.54 -10.16 2.17
CA ALA A 128 9.80 -8.93 2.43
C ALA A 128 10.10 -7.83 1.40
N THR A 129 11.38 -7.56 1.11
CA THR A 129 11.80 -6.64 0.04
C THR A 129 11.36 -7.17 -1.32
N ASN A 130 11.40 -8.49 -1.51
CA ASN A 130 10.86 -9.16 -2.69
C ASN A 130 9.38 -8.85 -2.91
N GLN A 131 8.56 -8.88 -1.85
CA GLN A 131 7.15 -8.52 -1.97
C GLN A 131 6.99 -7.06 -2.40
N LEU A 132 7.69 -6.12 -1.76
CA LEU A 132 7.61 -4.69 -2.11
C LEU A 132 8.03 -4.45 -3.57
N ALA A 133 9.10 -5.09 -4.01
CA ALA A 133 9.59 -5.01 -5.39
C ALA A 133 8.54 -5.49 -6.41
N ARG A 134 7.87 -6.61 -6.12
CA ARG A 134 6.82 -7.16 -6.99
C ARG A 134 5.58 -6.26 -7.06
N VAL A 135 5.17 -5.69 -5.92
CA VAL A 135 4.03 -4.76 -5.86
C VAL A 135 4.35 -3.46 -6.61
N HIS A 136 5.53 -2.90 -6.39
CA HIS A 136 5.98 -1.68 -7.09
C HIS A 136 6.07 -1.89 -8.61
N ALA A 137 6.58 -3.04 -9.05
CA ALA A 137 6.62 -3.43 -10.45
C ALA A 137 5.22 -3.54 -11.05
N LEU A 138 4.26 -4.15 -10.33
CA LEU A 138 2.89 -4.29 -10.79
C LEU A 138 2.25 -2.93 -11.08
N GLY A 139 2.35 -1.98 -10.14
CA GLY A 139 1.83 -0.62 -10.34
C GLY A 139 2.50 0.12 -11.51
N SER A 140 3.81 -0.05 -11.65
CA SER A 140 4.58 0.61 -12.71
C SER A 140 4.27 0.04 -14.11
N THR A 141 4.03 -1.27 -14.20
CA THR A 141 3.76 -1.93 -15.49
C THR A 141 2.39 -1.56 -16.07
N TYR A 142 1.42 -1.18 -15.22
CA TYR A 142 0.10 -0.81 -15.70
C TYR A 142 0.06 0.61 -16.27
N SER A 143 0.62 1.57 -15.53
CA SER A 143 0.73 2.96 -15.98
C SER A 143 1.72 3.18 -17.12
N GLY A 144 2.68 2.27 -17.29
CA GLY A 144 3.80 2.47 -18.22
C GLY A 144 4.81 3.52 -17.75
N ALA A 145 4.72 3.94 -16.48
CA ALA A 145 5.61 4.88 -15.81
C ALA A 145 6.03 4.33 -14.45
N ALA A 146 7.08 4.91 -13.85
CA ALA A 146 7.48 4.53 -12.50
C ALA A 146 6.40 4.96 -11.49
N ALA A 147 5.74 3.98 -10.86
CA ALA A 147 4.72 4.26 -9.85
C ALA A 147 5.37 4.76 -8.55
N THR A 148 4.59 5.42 -7.70
CA THR A 148 4.97 5.62 -6.30
C THR A 148 4.43 4.48 -5.46
N LEU A 149 5.31 3.73 -4.78
CA LEU A 149 4.92 2.76 -3.77
C LEU A 149 4.69 3.47 -2.44
N VAL A 150 3.50 3.31 -1.88
CA VAL A 150 3.16 3.70 -0.51
C VAL A 150 3.08 2.43 0.34
N VAL A 151 3.82 2.39 1.44
CA VAL A 151 3.70 1.33 2.44
C VAL A 151 3.07 1.92 3.69
N LEU A 152 1.86 1.48 4.02
CA LEU A 152 1.15 1.85 5.24
C LEU A 152 1.30 0.74 6.27
N HIS A 153 1.72 1.08 7.48
CA HIS A 153 1.91 0.07 8.53
C HIS A 153 1.30 0.49 9.87
N HIS A 154 1.02 -0.47 10.74
CA HIS A 154 0.62 -0.15 12.10
C HIS A 154 1.76 0.58 12.85
N PRO A 155 1.48 1.61 13.69
CA PRO A 155 2.52 2.34 14.43
C PRO A 155 3.43 1.47 15.31
N LEU A 156 2.92 0.33 15.79
CA LEU A 156 3.69 -0.64 16.59
C LEU A 156 4.49 -1.65 15.74
N ASP A 157 4.33 -1.66 14.42
CA ASP A 157 5.15 -2.51 13.54
C ASP A 157 6.51 -1.86 13.29
N LEU A 158 7.52 -2.35 14.01
CA LEU A 158 8.89 -1.88 13.88
C LEU A 158 9.65 -2.52 12.70
N ASN A 159 9.12 -3.60 12.13
CA ASN A 159 9.81 -4.34 11.06
C ASN A 159 9.52 -3.75 9.68
N THR A 160 8.28 -3.33 9.41
CA THR A 160 7.92 -2.76 8.10
C THR A 160 8.78 -1.54 7.72
N PRO A 161 9.03 -0.55 8.59
CA PRO A 161 9.94 0.55 8.29
C PRO A 161 11.35 0.10 7.89
N LEU A 162 11.90 -0.92 8.57
CA LEU A 162 13.22 -1.47 8.28
C LEU A 162 13.27 -2.16 6.92
N VAL A 163 12.24 -2.94 6.57
CA VAL A 163 12.11 -3.58 5.26
C VAL A 163 11.97 -2.52 4.17
N ALA A 164 11.12 -1.52 4.37
CA ALA A 164 10.88 -0.47 3.40
C ALA A 164 12.15 0.36 3.15
N GLU A 165 12.92 0.68 4.19
CA GLU A 165 14.18 1.39 4.06
C GLU A 165 15.25 0.56 3.32
N ARG A 166 15.31 -0.77 3.54
CA ARG A 166 16.15 -1.65 2.73
C ARG A 166 15.74 -1.61 1.27
N TYR A 167 14.44 -1.73 0.99
CA TYR A 167 13.92 -1.65 -0.37
C TYR A 167 14.22 -0.30 -1.03
N ARG A 168 14.09 0.82 -0.29
CA ARG A 168 14.39 2.17 -0.77
C ARG A 168 15.79 2.29 -1.36
N ARG A 169 16.79 1.63 -0.74
CA ARG A 169 18.19 1.69 -1.19
C ARG A 169 18.39 1.05 -2.56
N THR A 170 17.52 0.11 -2.94
CA THR A 170 17.52 -0.56 -4.26
C THR A 170 16.97 0.33 -5.37
N LEU A 171 16.12 1.30 -5.02
CA LEU A 171 15.49 2.17 -6.00
C LEU A 171 16.50 3.13 -6.62
N ARG A 172 16.35 3.38 -7.92
CA ARG A 172 17.10 4.42 -8.62
C ARG A 172 16.70 5.80 -8.11
N ASP A 173 15.39 6.02 -7.95
CA ASP A 173 14.81 7.19 -7.29
C ASP A 173 14.19 6.78 -5.94
N PRO A 174 14.85 7.08 -4.81
CA PRO A 174 14.31 6.80 -3.47
C PRO A 174 12.98 7.49 -3.15
N SER A 175 12.63 8.57 -3.86
CA SER A 175 11.38 9.33 -3.63
C SER A 175 10.14 8.59 -4.12
N LEU A 176 10.32 7.54 -4.93
CA LEU A 176 9.24 6.63 -5.34
C LEU A 176 8.72 5.74 -4.20
N LEU A 177 9.35 5.76 -3.02
CA LEU A 177 8.86 5.04 -1.83
C LEU A 177 8.46 6.00 -0.71
N VAL A 178 7.17 6.04 -0.43
CA VAL A 178 6.59 6.68 0.74
C VAL A 178 6.26 5.62 1.79
N VAL A 179 6.64 5.87 3.03
CA VAL A 179 6.35 4.99 4.16
C VAL A 179 5.65 5.83 5.21
N GLY A 180 4.50 5.37 5.70
CA GLY A 180 3.74 6.05 6.74
C GLY A 180 3.04 5.06 7.64
N ASP A 181 2.79 5.47 8.88
CA ASP A 181 1.99 4.67 9.80
C ASP A 181 0.49 5.02 9.68
N LEU A 182 -0.35 4.10 10.18
CA LEU A 182 -1.81 4.26 10.15
C LEU A 182 -2.30 5.47 10.95
N ALA A 183 -1.60 5.89 12.01
CA ALA A 183 -2.02 7.04 12.81
C ALA A 183 -1.86 8.33 12.00
N SER A 184 -0.71 8.50 11.34
CA SER A 184 -0.45 9.63 10.44
C SER A 184 -1.41 9.60 9.25
N PHE A 185 -1.65 8.43 8.66
CA PHE A 185 -2.58 8.27 7.54
C PHE A 185 -4.01 8.69 7.92
N ILE A 186 -4.52 8.23 9.07
CA ILE A 186 -5.84 8.62 9.58
C ILE A 186 -5.88 10.11 9.92
N GLY A 187 -4.79 10.69 10.44
CA GLY A 187 -4.67 12.14 10.63
C GLY A 187 -4.77 12.94 9.33
N HIS A 188 -4.13 12.46 8.25
CA HIS A 188 -4.30 13.06 6.92
C HIS A 188 -5.73 12.88 6.39
N MET A 189 -6.35 11.73 6.65
CA MET A 189 -7.73 11.45 6.28
C MET A 189 -8.69 12.45 6.95
N ALA A 190 -8.51 12.70 8.24
CA ALA A 190 -9.23 13.72 9.01
C ALA A 190 -9.01 15.13 8.46
N SER A 191 -7.77 15.47 8.15
CA SER A 191 -7.39 16.80 7.64
C SER A 191 -7.88 17.07 6.21
N ALA A 192 -8.25 16.01 5.49
CA ALA A 192 -8.86 16.08 4.16
C ALA A 192 -10.39 16.03 4.22
N SER A 193 -10.99 15.73 5.38
CA SER A 193 -12.45 15.67 5.53
C SER A 193 -13.08 17.05 5.38
N SER A 194 -14.23 17.08 4.71
CA SER A 194 -15.05 18.27 4.47
C SER A 194 -16.44 18.17 5.08
N THR A 195 -16.85 16.98 5.54
CA THR A 195 -18.18 16.73 6.11
C THR A 195 -18.11 16.05 7.48
N PRO A 196 -19.16 16.20 8.32
CA PRO A 196 -19.26 15.48 9.59
C PRO A 196 -19.24 13.95 9.43
N ASP A 197 -19.86 13.42 8.37
CA ASP A 197 -19.91 11.98 8.12
C ASP A 197 -18.52 11.40 7.83
N GLN A 198 -17.69 12.13 7.06
CA GLN A 198 -16.29 11.77 6.81
C GLN A 198 -15.48 11.75 8.11
N LEU A 199 -15.67 12.75 8.98
CA LEU A 199 -15.01 12.79 10.30
C LEU A 199 -15.46 11.63 11.20
N GLU A 200 -16.72 11.23 11.15
CA GLU A 200 -17.20 10.07 11.91
C GLU A 200 -16.60 8.76 11.40
N VAL A 201 -16.39 8.62 10.08
CA VAL A 201 -15.64 7.49 9.50
C VAL A 201 -14.20 7.49 10.02
N VAL A 202 -13.51 8.62 9.99
CA VAL A 202 -12.14 8.77 10.53
C VAL A 202 -12.08 8.35 11.99
N ARG A 203 -13.01 8.84 12.82
CA ARG A 203 -13.07 8.52 14.25
C ARG A 203 -13.22 7.01 14.46
N LYS A 204 -14.11 6.36 13.72
CA LYS A 204 -14.27 4.89 13.77
C LYS A 204 -13.00 4.16 13.37
N MET A 205 -12.26 4.63 12.37
CA MET A 205 -10.99 4.03 11.97
C MET A 205 -9.89 4.22 13.03
N SER A 206 -9.79 5.41 13.64
CA SER A 206 -8.83 5.69 14.73
C SER A 206 -9.01 4.74 15.91
N VAL A 207 -10.25 4.65 16.40
CA VAL A 207 -10.59 3.76 17.52
C VAL A 207 -10.28 2.30 17.19
N ARG A 208 -10.56 1.88 15.94
CA ARG A 208 -10.42 0.49 15.53
C ARG A 208 -8.97 0.06 15.29
N TYR A 209 -8.13 0.94 14.75
CA TYR A 209 -6.83 0.55 14.19
C TYR A 209 -5.62 1.28 14.78
N VAL A 210 -5.82 2.30 15.62
CA VAL A 210 -4.72 3.09 16.21
C VAL A 210 -4.77 3.06 17.74
N GLU A 211 -5.96 3.22 18.32
CA GLU A 211 -6.15 3.25 19.78
C GLU A 211 -6.20 1.82 20.36
N MET A 212 -5.18 1.01 20.05
CA MET A 212 -5.09 -0.41 20.41
C MET A 212 -5.11 -0.67 21.93
N GLU A 213 -4.77 0.30 22.77
CA GLU A 213 -4.88 0.16 24.23
C GLU A 213 -6.33 0.03 24.71
N LEU A 214 -7.31 0.57 23.98
CA LEU A 214 -8.75 0.38 24.24
C LEU A 214 -9.28 -0.97 23.72
N SER A 215 -8.51 -1.68 22.89
CA SER A 215 -8.82 -3.03 22.40
C SER A 215 -7.91 -4.12 22.99
N ALA A 216 -7.00 -3.76 23.90
CA ALA A 216 -6.07 -4.66 24.58
C ALA A 216 -6.70 -5.87 25.31
N PRO A 217 -7.92 -5.81 25.88
CA PRO A 217 -8.56 -6.99 26.45
C PRO A 217 -8.83 -8.09 25.42
N ALA A 218 -9.15 -7.75 24.17
CA ALA A 218 -9.36 -8.71 23.08
C ALA A 218 -8.04 -9.32 22.60
N TRP A 219 -6.98 -8.51 22.53
CA TRP A 219 -5.64 -8.96 22.11
C TRP A 219 -4.94 -9.89 23.12
N ARG A 220 -5.10 -9.65 24.43
CA ARG A 220 -4.48 -10.50 25.47
C ARG A 220 -5.09 -11.91 25.54
N ALA A 221 -6.37 -12.06 25.19
CA ALA A 221 -7.00 -13.37 25.07
C ALA A 221 -6.41 -14.18 23.88
N LEU A 222 -6.00 -13.51 22.81
CA LEU A 222 -5.48 -14.12 21.58
C LEU A 222 -4.04 -14.63 21.68
N THR A 223 -3.18 -14.00 22.48
CA THR A 223 -1.78 -14.42 22.64
C THR A 223 -1.55 -15.43 23.77
N ALA A 224 -2.61 -15.78 24.51
CA ALA A 224 -2.58 -16.72 25.63
C ALA A 224 -3.18 -18.10 25.29
N SER A 225 -3.51 -18.34 24.02
CA SER A 225 -3.96 -19.63 23.45
C SER A 225 -3.03 -20.09 22.34
#